data_AF-A0A1F4LNP4-F1
#
_entry.id   AF-A0A1F4LNP4-F1
#
_cell.length_a   1.000
_cell.length_b   1.000
_cell.length_c   1.000
_cell.angle_alpha   90.00
_cell.angle_beta   90.00
_cell.angle_gamma   90.00
#
_symmetry.space_group_name_H-M   'P 1'
#
loop_
_entity.id
_entity.type
_entity.pdbx_description
1 polymer ?
#
loop_
_entity_poly.entity_id
_entity_poly.type
_entity_poly.pdbx_seq_one_letter_code
_entity_poly.pdbx_strand_id
1 'polypeptide(L)'
;MSHRVEYQWAAFHVPGAPLGLAQDRYIIAIEGGDNTVRCGTHGRRARSWTACMVGDRSQILRQAVQAAGACENGSLRPHGRRWMPETYIRQIRYLLDAAAATPPQGSWHARLRAAADHPAIEALRQLGLEPRLETRDGQQQALVEPRPEHHGAYFALIDRYASELPARYWIEVCELPTS
;
A
#
# COMPACT_ATOMS: atom_id res chain seq x y z
N MET A 1 7.62 -16.95 -17.97
CA MET A 1 7.64 -16.48 -16.57
C MET A 1 6.96 -15.12 -16.49
N SER A 2 6.04 -14.98 -15.54
CA SER A 2 5.39 -13.70 -15.24
C SER A 2 6.35 -12.80 -14.45
N HIS A 3 6.30 -11.49 -14.67
CA HIS A 3 6.96 -10.49 -13.84
C HIS A 3 6.05 -9.28 -13.64
N ARG A 4 6.14 -8.66 -12.48
CA ARG A 4 5.46 -7.40 -12.18
C ARG A 4 6.21 -6.25 -12.81
N VAL A 5 5.49 -5.41 -13.54
CA VAL A 5 5.99 -4.13 -14.06
C VAL A 5 5.45 -3.02 -13.18
N GLU A 6 6.33 -2.15 -12.70
CA GLU A 6 5.96 -0.91 -12.00
C GLU A 6 6.16 0.26 -12.96
N TYR A 7 5.14 1.09 -13.13
CA TYR A 7 5.12 2.16 -14.12
C TYR A 7 5.40 3.51 -13.47
N GLN A 8 4.78 3.76 -12.31
CA GLN A 8 4.83 5.02 -11.57
C GLN A 8 4.75 4.74 -10.07
N TRP A 9 5.26 5.69 -9.27
CA TRP A 9 5.16 5.67 -7.81
C TRP A 9 4.66 7.01 -7.32
N ALA A 10 3.90 6.98 -6.23
CA ALA A 10 3.47 8.15 -5.49
C ALA A 10 3.67 7.90 -4.00
N ALA A 11 3.96 8.94 -3.25
CA ALA A 11 4.19 8.85 -1.81
C ALA A 11 3.31 9.89 -1.09
N PHE A 12 2.46 9.43 -0.19
CA PHE A 12 1.63 10.30 0.65
C PHE A 12 2.30 10.44 2.01
N HIS A 13 2.42 11.67 2.50
CA HIS A 13 2.81 11.97 3.86
C HIS A 13 1.59 12.16 4.74
N VAL A 14 1.61 11.51 5.89
CA VAL A 14 0.54 11.57 6.89
C VAL A 14 1.18 12.07 8.19
N PRO A 15 0.95 13.34 8.56
CA PRO A 15 1.49 13.91 9.79
C PRO A 15 1.05 13.11 11.01
N GLY A 16 2.01 12.67 11.82
CA GLY A 16 1.75 11.83 12.98
C GLY A 16 1.19 12.60 14.17
N ALA A 17 1.66 13.84 14.37
CA ALA A 17 1.29 14.64 15.53
C ALA A 17 -0.23 14.89 15.69
N PRO A 18 -0.99 15.26 14.64
CA PRO A 18 -2.45 15.38 14.74
C PRO A 18 -3.18 14.07 15.05
N LEU A 19 -2.53 12.93 14.78
CA LEU A 19 -3.07 11.59 15.00
C LEU A 19 -2.63 10.97 16.33
N GLY A 20 -1.86 11.69 17.15
CA GLY A 20 -1.29 11.17 18.40
C GLY A 20 -0.17 10.13 18.19
N LEU A 21 0.45 10.09 17.01
CA LEU A 21 1.54 9.18 16.68
C LEU A 21 2.90 9.83 16.96
N ALA A 22 3.86 9.03 17.44
CA ALA A 22 5.21 9.51 17.76
C ALA A 22 6.06 9.86 16.53
N GLN A 23 5.71 9.30 15.37
CA GLN A 23 6.40 9.52 14.10
C GLN A 23 5.36 9.78 13.02
N ASP A 24 5.74 10.42 11.93
CA ASP A 24 4.90 10.52 10.75
C ASP A 24 4.70 9.15 10.09
N ARG A 25 3.65 9.04 9.28
CA ARG A 25 3.36 7.86 8.47
C ARG A 25 3.46 8.21 7.01
N TYR A 26 3.83 7.22 6.22
CA TYR A 26 3.96 7.33 4.78
C TYR A 26 3.21 6.18 4.13
N ILE A 27 2.62 6.46 2.97
CA ILE A 27 2.00 5.45 2.11
C ILE A 27 2.69 5.55 0.76
N ILE A 28 3.29 4.44 0.30
CA ILE A 28 3.83 4.33 -1.05
C ILE A 28 2.80 3.61 -1.91
N ALA A 29 2.25 4.34 -2.87
CA ALA A 29 1.40 3.82 -3.92
C ALA A 29 2.24 3.53 -5.17
N ILE A 30 1.90 2.45 -5.86
CA ILE A 30 2.60 2.05 -7.09
C ILE A 30 1.58 1.68 -8.15
N GLU A 31 1.69 2.29 -9.33
CA GLU A 31 0.98 1.84 -10.52
C GLU A 31 1.72 0.64 -11.09
N GLY A 32 1.08 -0.52 -11.10
CA GLY A 32 1.74 -1.73 -11.58
C GLY A 32 0.77 -2.79 -12.06
N GLY A 33 1.35 -3.79 -12.71
CA GLY A 33 0.60 -4.94 -13.21
C GLY A 33 1.54 -6.03 -13.71
N ASP A 34 1.00 -7.24 -13.79
CA ASP A 34 1.76 -8.38 -14.30
C ASP A 34 1.83 -8.33 -15.82
N ASN A 35 3.01 -8.64 -16.37
CA ASN A 35 3.28 -8.53 -17.80
C ASN A 35 2.37 -9.44 -18.67
N THR A 36 1.80 -10.49 -18.08
CA THR A 36 0.91 -11.45 -18.76
C THR A 36 -0.56 -11.07 -18.68
N VAL A 37 -0.97 -10.19 -17.76
CA VAL A 37 -2.38 -9.85 -17.57
C VAL A 37 -2.76 -8.69 -18.48
N ARG A 38 -3.83 -8.87 -19.25
CA ARG A 38 -4.36 -7.86 -20.16
C ARG A 38 -5.81 -7.56 -19.80
N CYS A 39 -6.20 -6.29 -19.94
CA CYS A 39 -7.58 -5.89 -19.82
C CYS A 39 -8.37 -6.45 -21.02
N GLY A 40 -9.47 -7.14 -20.75
CA GLY A 40 -10.32 -7.75 -21.78
C GLY A 40 -10.95 -6.72 -22.72
N THR A 41 -11.18 -5.49 -22.26
CA THR A 41 -11.88 -4.46 -23.03
C THR A 41 -11.00 -3.80 -24.09
N HIS A 42 -9.72 -3.57 -23.80
CA HIS A 42 -8.83 -2.81 -24.69
C HIS A 42 -7.53 -3.54 -25.05
N GLY A 43 -7.33 -4.77 -24.58
CA GLY A 43 -6.18 -5.62 -24.92
C GLY A 43 -4.81 -5.13 -24.43
N ARG A 44 -4.74 -3.97 -23.76
CA ARG A 44 -3.50 -3.46 -23.13
C ARG A 44 -3.26 -4.19 -21.80
N ARG A 45 -2.02 -4.11 -21.29
CA ARG A 45 -1.69 -4.70 -19.98
C ARG A 45 -2.59 -4.11 -18.89
N ALA A 46 -3.12 -4.96 -18.04
CA ALA A 46 -3.88 -4.53 -16.88
C ALA A 46 -2.90 -3.90 -15.89
N ARG A 47 -3.22 -2.71 -15.41
CA ARG A 47 -2.45 -1.98 -14.40
C ARG A 47 -3.42 -1.22 -13.51
N SER A 48 -3.05 -1.07 -12.25
CA SER A 48 -3.80 -0.28 -11.29
C SER A 48 -2.86 0.32 -10.25
N TRP A 49 -3.27 1.44 -9.68
CA TRP A 49 -2.65 1.95 -8.46
C TRP A 49 -3.00 1.05 -7.28
N THR A 50 -2.03 0.83 -6.42
CA THR A 50 -2.22 0.03 -5.20
C THR A 50 -1.25 0.52 -4.14
N ALA A 51 -1.70 0.60 -2.89
CA ALA A 51 -0.79 0.81 -1.77
C ALA A 51 0.12 -0.41 -1.61
N CYS A 52 1.42 -0.21 -1.78
CA CYS A 52 2.41 -1.27 -1.71
C CYS A 52 3.21 -1.24 -0.41
N MET A 53 3.38 -0.06 0.20
CA MET A 53 4.06 0.07 1.48
C MET A 53 3.32 1.08 2.36
N VAL A 54 3.27 0.82 3.66
CA VAL A 54 2.70 1.73 4.66
C VAL A 54 3.46 1.64 5.98
N GLY A 55 3.66 2.76 6.66
CA GLY A 55 4.32 2.82 7.97
C GLY A 55 5.16 4.07 8.15
N ASP A 56 5.95 4.12 9.22
CA ASP A 56 7.01 5.10 9.41
C ASP A 56 8.14 4.91 8.38
N ARG A 57 9.04 5.89 8.32
CA ARG A 57 10.16 5.89 7.36
C ARG A 57 11.00 4.61 7.43
N SER A 58 11.24 4.09 8.63
CA SER A 58 12.06 2.89 8.84
C SER A 58 11.33 1.62 8.39
N GLN A 59 10.03 1.51 8.68
CA GLN A 59 9.16 0.42 8.22
C GLN A 59 9.06 0.39 6.69
N ILE A 60 8.88 1.54 6.03
CA ILE A 60 8.86 1.62 4.56
C ILE A 60 10.18 1.13 3.99
N LEU A 61 11.32 1.54 4.54
CA LEU A 61 12.62 1.09 4.04
C LEU A 61 12.83 -0.41 4.24
N ARG A 62 12.35 -1.00 5.34
CA ARG A 62 12.37 -2.46 5.51
C ARG A 62 11.53 -3.16 4.45
N GLN A 63 10.32 -2.66 4.17
CA GLN A 63 9.45 -3.19 3.13
C GLN A 63 10.08 -3.03 1.73
N ALA A 64 10.75 -1.91 1.47
CA ALA A 64 11.46 -1.66 0.22
C ALA A 64 12.62 -2.64 0.01
N VAL A 65 13.38 -2.96 1.07
CA VAL A 65 14.43 -3.99 1.01
C VAL A 65 13.84 -5.36 0.68
N GLN A 66 12.72 -5.74 1.33
CA GLN A 66 12.03 -7.00 1.03
C GLN A 66 11.54 -7.05 -0.43
N ALA A 67 10.92 -5.98 -0.91
CA ALA A 67 10.46 -5.90 -2.31
C ALA A 67 11.62 -5.90 -3.32
N ALA A 68 12.74 -5.26 -2.98
CA ALA A 68 13.91 -5.15 -3.85
C ALA A 68 14.54 -6.52 -4.18
N GLY A 69 14.37 -7.54 -3.35
CA GLY A 69 14.81 -8.91 -3.66
C GLY A 69 14.18 -9.46 -4.96
N ALA A 70 12.97 -9.01 -5.32
CA ALA A 70 12.33 -9.39 -6.59
C ALA A 70 13.00 -8.76 -7.82
N CYS A 71 13.83 -7.74 -7.65
CA CYS A 71 14.64 -7.18 -8.74
C CYS A 71 15.77 -8.13 -9.16
N GLU A 72 16.37 -8.87 -8.23
CA GLU A 72 17.52 -9.76 -8.49
C GLU A 72 17.19 -10.86 -9.50
N ASN A 73 16.05 -11.52 -9.29
CA ASN A 73 15.58 -12.60 -10.17
C ASN A 73 14.79 -12.07 -11.40
N GLY A 74 14.61 -10.75 -11.51
CA GLY A 74 13.90 -10.09 -12.60
C GLY A 74 12.37 -10.25 -12.58
N SER A 75 11.81 -10.69 -11.45
CA SER A 75 10.35 -10.78 -11.21
C SER A 75 9.71 -9.43 -10.94
N LEU A 76 10.51 -8.42 -10.60
CA LEU A 76 10.11 -7.02 -10.51
C LEU A 76 10.88 -6.18 -11.54
N ARG A 77 10.15 -5.36 -12.31
CA ARG A 77 10.73 -4.49 -13.35
C ARG A 77 10.22 -3.06 -13.26
N PRO A 78 10.90 -2.20 -12.49
CA PRO A 78 10.65 -0.76 -12.48
C PRO A 78 10.81 -0.16 -13.87
N HIS A 79 9.80 0.59 -14.33
CA HIS A 79 9.65 1.10 -15.70
C HIS A 79 9.85 0.04 -16.79
N GLY A 80 9.57 -1.23 -16.51
CA GLY A 80 9.81 -2.35 -17.42
C GLY A 80 11.28 -2.70 -17.63
N ARG A 81 12.20 -2.10 -16.87
CA ARG A 81 13.65 -2.33 -16.94
C ARG A 81 14.11 -3.25 -15.82
N ARG A 82 15.25 -3.92 -16.02
CA ARG A 82 15.94 -4.61 -14.92
C ARG A 82 16.67 -3.57 -14.08
N TRP A 83 16.32 -3.50 -12.80
CA TRP A 83 17.03 -2.68 -11.83
C TRP A 83 17.80 -3.57 -10.88
N MET A 84 18.87 -3.02 -10.30
CA MET A 84 19.50 -3.61 -9.12
C MET A 84 18.65 -3.29 -7.87
N PRO A 85 18.66 -4.16 -6.84
CA PRO A 85 17.95 -3.90 -5.58
C PRO A 85 18.27 -2.53 -4.96
N GLU A 86 19.54 -2.12 -4.99
CA GLU A 86 20.00 -0.85 -4.44
C GLU A 86 19.38 0.35 -5.17
N THR A 87 19.20 0.24 -6.49
CA THR A 87 18.52 1.28 -7.29
C THR A 87 17.07 1.42 -6.87
N TYR A 88 16.39 0.31 -6.60
CA TYR A 88 15.01 0.32 -6.13
C TYR A 88 14.90 0.97 -4.74
N ILE A 89 15.73 0.55 -3.79
CA ILE A 89 15.75 1.12 -2.43
C ILE A 89 16.05 2.62 -2.48
N ARG A 90 16.99 3.05 -3.32
CA ARG A 90 17.31 4.47 -3.51
C ARG A 90 16.12 5.25 -4.06
N GLN A 91 15.37 4.69 -5.00
CA GLN A 91 14.15 5.32 -5.52
C GLN A 91 13.10 5.52 -4.42
N ILE A 92 12.90 4.51 -3.55
CA ILE A 92 11.95 4.64 -2.43
C ILE A 92 12.43 5.69 -1.41
N ARG A 93 13.74 5.77 -1.12
CA ARG A 93 14.29 6.84 -0.27
C ARG A 93 14.01 8.22 -0.86
N TYR A 94 14.28 8.40 -2.15
CA TYR A 94 14.01 9.65 -2.85
C TYR A 94 12.52 10.03 -2.77
N LEU A 95 11.61 9.06 -2.95
CA LEU A 95 10.17 9.29 -2.80
C LEU A 95 9.82 9.74 -1.39
N LEU A 96 10.38 9.13 -0.35
CA LEU A 96 10.14 9.53 1.04
C LEU A 96 10.66 10.94 1.34
N ASP A 97 11.80 11.32 0.76
CA ASP A 97 12.36 12.66 0.91
C ASP A 97 11.51 13.71 0.18
N ALA A 98 11.01 13.37 -1.01
CA ALA A 98 10.12 14.22 -1.79
C ALA A 98 8.69 14.28 -1.23
N ALA A 99 8.24 13.25 -0.51
CA ALA A 99 6.89 13.13 0.05
C ALA A 99 6.55 14.19 1.11
N ALA A 100 7.51 15.03 1.52
CA ALA A 100 7.23 16.20 2.36
C ALA A 100 6.09 17.08 1.79
N ALA A 101 5.83 17.00 0.48
CA ALA A 101 4.58 17.43 -0.12
C ALA A 101 3.79 16.21 -0.64
N THR A 102 2.57 16.02 -0.14
CA THR A 102 1.57 15.11 -0.73
C THR A 102 1.48 15.33 -2.24
N PRO A 103 1.32 14.28 -3.07
CA PRO A 103 1.19 14.45 -4.51
C PRO A 103 0.06 15.44 -4.85
N PRO A 104 0.21 16.25 -5.91
CA PRO A 104 -0.77 17.28 -6.27
C PRO A 104 -2.13 16.70 -6.70
N GLN A 105 -2.17 15.40 -6.98
CA GLN A 105 -3.36 14.64 -7.36
C GLN A 105 -3.34 13.29 -6.65
N GLY A 106 -4.52 12.73 -6.43
CA GLY A 106 -4.69 11.46 -5.75
C GLY A 106 -5.01 11.62 -4.26
N SER A 107 -5.70 10.62 -3.75
CA SER A 107 -6.15 10.54 -2.36
C SER A 107 -5.95 9.11 -1.84
N TRP A 108 -6.01 8.94 -0.52
CA TRP A 108 -5.97 7.64 0.11
C TRP A 108 -7.07 7.55 1.16
N HIS A 109 -7.53 6.32 1.40
CA HIS A 109 -8.54 6.00 2.41
C HIS A 109 -8.02 4.90 3.33
N ALA A 110 -8.20 5.09 4.64
CA ALA A 110 -8.03 4.03 5.62
C ALA A 110 -9.11 2.97 5.38
N ARG A 111 -8.69 1.74 5.12
CA ARG A 111 -9.60 0.66 4.78
C ARG A 111 -8.96 -0.68 5.10
N LEU A 112 -9.42 -1.33 6.18
CA LEU A 112 -9.02 -2.71 6.47
C LEU A 112 -9.95 -3.69 5.75
N ARG A 113 -9.41 -4.46 4.82
CA ARG A 113 -10.00 -5.72 4.36
C ARG A 113 -9.20 -6.85 4.99
N ALA A 114 -9.82 -7.82 5.64
CA ALA A 114 -9.12 -9.00 6.17
C ALA A 114 -10.10 -10.16 6.39
N ALA A 115 -9.60 -11.33 6.76
CA ALA A 115 -10.46 -12.40 7.26
C ALA A 115 -11.22 -11.93 8.52
N ALA A 116 -12.47 -12.36 8.69
CA ALA A 116 -13.34 -11.85 9.76
C ALA A 116 -12.85 -12.20 11.18
N ASP A 117 -12.00 -13.22 11.30
CA ASP A 117 -11.34 -13.70 12.51
C ASP A 117 -9.96 -13.07 12.74
N HIS A 118 -9.48 -12.21 11.83
CA HIS A 118 -8.19 -11.57 11.98
C HIS A 118 -8.17 -10.65 13.21
N PRO A 119 -7.14 -10.69 14.09
CA PRO A 119 -7.09 -9.91 15.33
C PRO A 119 -7.27 -8.40 15.16
N ALA A 120 -6.83 -7.85 14.02
CA ALA A 120 -7.04 -6.43 13.70
C ALA A 120 -8.52 -6.05 13.50
N ILE A 121 -9.37 -6.96 13.01
CA ILE A 121 -10.82 -6.71 12.88
C ILE A 121 -11.44 -6.59 14.26
N GLU A 122 -11.08 -7.48 15.18
CA GLU A 122 -11.57 -7.44 16.56
C GLU A 122 -11.11 -6.17 17.30
N ALA A 123 -9.86 -5.77 17.10
CA ALA A 123 -9.35 -4.52 17.67
C ALA A 123 -10.13 -3.29 17.16
N LEU A 124 -10.57 -3.28 15.90
CA LEU A 124 -11.41 -2.20 15.36
C LEU A 124 -12.84 -2.25 15.91
N ARG A 125 -13.42 -3.45 16.12
CA ARG A 125 -14.71 -3.59 16.80
C ARG A 125 -14.69 -3.02 18.21
N GLN A 126 -13.60 -3.23 18.96
CA GLN A 126 -13.43 -2.66 20.30
C GLN A 126 -13.38 -1.13 20.31
N LEU A 127 -13.08 -0.50 19.16
CA LEU A 127 -13.18 0.95 18.95
C LEU A 127 -14.58 1.39 18.47
N GLY A 128 -15.56 0.49 18.44
CA GLY A 128 -16.92 0.74 17.97
C GLY A 128 -17.06 0.79 16.45
N LEU A 129 -16.07 0.28 15.71
CA LEU A 129 -16.11 0.23 14.24
C LEU A 129 -16.62 -1.14 13.78
N GLU A 130 -17.88 -1.19 13.37
CA GLU A 130 -18.52 -2.42 12.92
C GLU A 130 -18.05 -2.84 11.51
N PRO A 131 -17.55 -4.07 11.33
CA PRO A 131 -17.14 -4.56 10.02
C PRO A 131 -18.34 -4.92 9.15
N ARG A 132 -18.28 -4.55 7.87
CA ARG A 132 -19.17 -5.06 6.84
C ARG A 132 -18.59 -6.34 6.25
N LEU A 133 -19.40 -7.39 6.13
CA LEU A 133 -18.98 -8.63 5.47
C LEU A 133 -19.14 -8.48 3.95
N GLU A 134 -18.10 -8.83 3.20
CA GLU A 134 -18.11 -8.88 1.74
C GLU A 134 -17.52 -10.21 1.23
N THR A 135 -18.07 -10.74 0.12
CA THR A 135 -17.48 -11.89 -0.57
C THR A 135 -16.58 -11.37 -1.68
N ARG A 136 -15.29 -11.71 -1.63
CA ARG A 136 -14.29 -11.32 -2.62
C ARG A 136 -13.43 -12.51 -2.99
N ASP A 137 -13.24 -12.73 -4.29
CA ASP A 137 -12.47 -13.87 -4.81
C ASP A 137 -12.93 -15.22 -4.24
N GLY A 138 -14.24 -15.34 -3.95
CA GLY A 138 -14.84 -16.53 -3.35
C GLY A 138 -14.65 -16.68 -1.83
N GLN A 139 -13.98 -15.74 -1.16
CA GLN A 139 -13.76 -15.74 0.29
C GLN A 139 -14.58 -14.65 0.99
N GLN A 140 -15.10 -14.95 2.18
CA GLN A 140 -15.69 -13.94 3.05
C GLN A 140 -14.59 -13.12 3.73
N GLN A 141 -14.68 -11.80 3.61
CA GLN A 141 -13.78 -10.85 4.22
C GLN A 141 -14.59 -9.84 5.02
N ALA A 142 -14.03 -9.41 6.15
CA ALA A 142 -14.51 -8.25 6.89
C ALA A 142 -13.85 -7.00 6.34
N LEU A 143 -14.67 -5.98 6.11
CA LEU A 143 -14.30 -4.66 5.67
C LEU A 143 -14.59 -3.65 6.79
N VAL A 144 -13.58 -2.89 7.18
CA VAL A 144 -13.72 -1.75 8.10
C VAL A 144 -13.13 -0.51 7.44
N GLU A 145 -13.88 0.60 7.49
CA GLU A 145 -13.45 1.92 6.99
C GLU A 145 -13.39 2.88 8.18
N PRO A 146 -12.23 3.01 8.84
CA PRO A 146 -12.07 3.92 9.97
C PRO A 146 -12.30 5.36 9.55
N ARG A 147 -13.04 6.10 10.38
CA ARG A 147 -13.18 7.55 10.22
C ARG A 147 -11.89 8.28 10.65
N PRO A 148 -11.66 9.53 10.21
CA PRO A 148 -10.44 10.28 10.52
C PRO A 148 -10.06 10.33 12.00
N GLU A 149 -11.05 10.41 12.91
CA GLU A 149 -10.82 10.41 14.36
C GLU A 149 -10.17 9.11 14.89
N HIS A 150 -10.30 7.99 14.17
CA HIS A 150 -9.72 6.70 14.53
C HIS A 150 -8.38 6.43 13.83
N HIS A 151 -7.90 7.32 12.96
CA HIS A 151 -6.68 7.09 12.17
C HIS A 151 -5.45 6.83 13.05
N GLY A 152 -5.31 7.49 14.20
CA GLY A 152 -4.21 7.22 15.14
C GLY A 152 -4.16 5.76 15.61
N ALA A 153 -5.28 5.26 16.14
CA ALA A 153 -5.41 3.86 16.54
C ALA A 153 -5.26 2.91 15.35
N TYR A 154 -5.76 3.31 14.18
CA TYR A 154 -5.64 2.54 12.96
C TYR A 154 -4.19 2.33 12.52
N PHE A 155 -3.38 3.38 12.49
CA PHE A 155 -1.95 3.26 12.16
C PHE A 155 -1.17 2.47 13.20
N ALA A 156 -1.57 2.51 14.48
CA ALA A 156 -0.98 1.63 15.50
C ALA A 156 -1.28 0.14 15.23
N LEU A 157 -2.46 -0.19 14.69
CA LEU A 157 -2.77 -1.56 14.24
C LEU A 157 -1.97 -1.95 13.01
N ILE A 158 -1.79 -1.04 12.05
CA ILE A 158 -0.89 -1.26 10.92
C ILE A 158 0.51 -1.58 11.42
N ASP A 159 1.06 -0.77 12.35
CA ASP A 159 2.40 -0.98 12.89
C ASP A 159 2.58 -2.38 13.51
N ARG A 160 1.52 -2.89 14.14
CA ARG A 160 1.49 -4.21 14.78
C ARG A 160 1.39 -5.36 13.79
N TYR A 161 0.58 -5.20 12.74
CA TYR A 161 0.19 -6.29 11.83
C TYR A 161 0.70 -6.12 10.39
N ALA A 162 1.57 -5.14 10.12
CA ALA A 162 2.10 -4.86 8.78
C ALA A 162 2.86 -6.03 8.14
N SER A 163 3.42 -6.94 8.94
CA SER A 163 4.06 -8.16 8.43
C SER A 163 3.08 -9.26 8.02
N GLU A 164 1.85 -9.21 8.52
CA GLU A 164 0.83 -10.24 8.30
C GLU A 164 -0.07 -9.89 7.09
N LEU A 165 -0.36 -8.60 6.91
CA LEU A 165 -1.24 -8.11 5.87
C LEU A 165 -0.52 -7.09 4.96
N PRO A 166 -0.53 -7.28 3.63
CA PRO A 166 0.06 -6.32 2.70
C PRO A 166 -0.61 -4.93 2.80
N ALA A 167 0.12 -3.86 2.48
CA ALA A 167 -0.38 -2.48 2.57
C ALA A 167 -1.73 -2.24 1.87
N ARG A 168 -2.01 -2.91 0.73
CA ARG A 168 -3.28 -2.82 0.00
C ARG A 168 -4.52 -3.31 0.76
N TYR A 169 -4.31 -4.07 1.84
CA TYR A 169 -5.38 -4.51 2.74
C TYR A 169 -5.71 -3.46 3.77
N TRP A 170 -4.83 -2.47 3.98
CA TRP A 170 -5.00 -1.37 4.95
C TRP A 170 -5.32 -0.04 4.27
N ILE A 171 -4.84 0.17 3.05
CA ILE A 171 -4.94 1.45 2.39
C ILE A 171 -5.47 1.26 0.98
N GLU A 172 -6.51 2.01 0.67
CA GLU A 172 -7.00 2.20 -0.69
C GLU A 172 -6.48 3.52 -1.23
N VAL A 173 -6.01 3.52 -2.47
CA VAL A 173 -5.48 4.72 -3.17
C VAL A 173 -6.37 5.01 -4.36
N CYS A 174 -6.74 6.28 -4.51
CA CYS A 174 -7.74 6.75 -5.46
C CYS A 174 -7.21 7.95 -6.24
N GLU A 175 -7.83 8.22 -7.39
CA GLU A 175 -7.67 9.50 -8.12
C GLU A 175 -6.23 9.84 -8.59
N LEU A 176 -5.33 8.85 -8.60
CA LEU A 176 -4.00 9.01 -9.17
C LEU A 176 -4.05 8.87 -10.70
N PRO A 177 -3.33 9.71 -11.46
CA PRO A 177 -3.28 9.60 -12.91
C PRO A 177 -2.66 8.27 -13.33
N THR A 178 -3.17 7.67 -14.41
CA THR A 178 -2.59 6.45 -14.99
C THR A 178 -1.69 6.81 -16.18
N SER A 179 -0.61 6.05 -16.38
CA SER A 179 0.35 6.24 -17.48
C SER A 179 -0.15 5.76 -18.84
#